data_AF-A0A379RZV1-F1
#
_entry.id   AF-A0A379RZV1-F1
#
_cell.length_a   1.000
_cell.length_b   1.000
_cell.length_c   1.000
_cell.angle_alpha   90.00
_cell.angle_beta   90.00
_cell.angle_gamma   90.00
#
_symmetry.space_group_name_H-M   'P 1'
#
loop_
_entity.id
_entity.type
_entity.pdbx_description
1 polymer ?
#
loop_
_entity_poly.entity_id
_entity_poly.type
_entity_poly.pdbx_seq_one_letter_code
_entity_poly.pdbx_strand_id
1 'polypeptide(L)'
;MIIHGVFIYSLSVVFDSASYIKTFGLTETDLSQSIIYKVAIFAVLVAIASGGEKLLFKISGPMVVVKIGIILVFGFAMIPHWNFSNISAFPAASVFFRDVLLTIPFCFFSAVFIQVLNPMNIAYRKREPGPCAGHPDGDSHRTALVILR
;
A
#
# COMPACT_ATOMS: atom_id res chain seq x y z
N MET A 1 -2.17 14.43 7.00
CA MET A 1 -1.43 13.14 6.97
C MET A 1 -1.61 12.36 5.67
N ILE A 2 -2.85 12.12 5.21
CA ILE A 2 -3.11 11.24 4.04
C ILE A 2 -2.45 11.74 2.74
N ILE A 3 -2.52 13.05 2.44
CA ILE A 3 -1.93 13.63 1.22
C ILE A 3 -0.41 13.44 1.17
N HIS A 4 0.29 13.68 2.27
CA HIS A 4 1.73 13.42 2.37
C HIS A 4 2.05 11.94 2.17
N GLY A 5 1.24 11.04 2.75
CA GLY A 5 1.37 9.60 2.53
C GLY A 5 1.25 9.24 1.04
N VAL A 6 0.17 9.68 0.39
CA VAL A 6 -0.07 9.43 -1.06
C VAL A 6 1.08 9.95 -1.92
N PHE A 7 1.61 11.14 -1.60
CA PHE A 7 2.72 11.73 -2.33
C PHE A 7 4.02 10.93 -2.16
N ILE A 8 4.36 10.54 -0.93
CA ILE A 8 5.55 9.74 -0.63
C ILE A 8 5.45 8.37 -1.32
N TYR A 9 4.31 7.69 -1.25
CA TYR A 9 4.12 6.41 -1.94
C TYR A 9 4.25 6.53 -3.46
N SER A 10 3.71 7.59 -4.04
CA SER A 10 3.81 7.82 -5.49
C SER A 10 5.27 8.02 -5.91
N LEU A 11 6.06 8.73 -5.12
CA LEU A 11 7.50 8.87 -5.32
C LEU A 11 8.24 7.54 -5.16
N SER A 12 7.96 6.78 -4.09
CA SER A 12 8.57 5.46 -3.88
C SER A 12 8.31 4.51 -5.05
N VAL A 13 7.08 4.48 -5.60
CA VAL A 13 6.74 3.65 -6.75
C VAL A 13 7.58 4.00 -7.99
N VAL A 14 7.82 5.29 -8.25
CA VAL A 14 8.64 5.75 -9.39
C VAL A 14 10.11 5.33 -9.22
N PHE A 15 10.64 5.38 -8.00
CA PHE A 15 12.01 4.95 -7.72
C PHE A 15 12.16 3.42 -7.79
N ASP A 16 11.22 2.69 -7.19
CA ASP A 16 11.22 1.22 -7.23
C ASP A 16 11.06 0.71 -8.66
N SER A 17 10.17 1.31 -9.46
CA SER A 17 9.99 0.90 -10.86
C SER A 17 11.27 1.09 -11.69
N ALA A 18 11.99 2.19 -11.49
CA ALA A 18 13.28 2.43 -12.13
C ALA A 18 14.33 1.38 -11.70
N SER A 19 14.33 1.02 -10.41
CA SER A 19 15.23 0.00 -9.87
C SER A 19 14.91 -1.39 -10.44
N TYR A 20 13.63 -1.78 -10.50
CA TYR A 20 13.23 -3.07 -11.07
C TYR A 20 13.58 -3.20 -12.55
N ILE A 21 13.34 -2.17 -13.37
CA ILE A 21 13.70 -2.21 -14.81
C ILE A 21 15.20 -2.44 -15.00
N LYS A 22 16.04 -1.87 -14.13
CA LYS A 22 17.49 -2.11 -14.11
C LYS A 22 17.82 -3.55 -13.69
N THR A 23 17.25 -4.02 -12.59
CA THR A 23 17.51 -5.38 -12.06
C THR A 23 17.04 -6.49 -13.00
N PHE A 24 15.97 -6.26 -13.77
CA PHE A 24 15.48 -7.19 -14.79
C PHE A 24 16.23 -7.11 -16.13
N GLY A 25 17.25 -6.25 -16.26
CA GLY A 25 18.12 -6.19 -17.45
C GLY A 25 17.46 -5.63 -18.71
N LEU A 26 16.30 -4.96 -18.58
CA LEU A 26 15.58 -4.34 -19.70
C LEU A 26 16.28 -3.07 -20.24
N THR A 27 17.31 -2.57 -19.55
CA THR A 27 18.11 -1.39 -19.94
C THR A 27 19.47 -1.41 -19.23
N GLU A 28 20.56 -1.12 -19.94
CA GLU A 28 21.93 -1.00 -19.38
C GLU A 28 22.24 0.39 -18.79
N THR A 29 21.46 1.41 -19.17
CA THR A 29 21.59 2.80 -18.71
C THR A 29 20.76 3.03 -17.43
N ASP A 30 21.27 3.82 -16.48
CA ASP A 30 20.51 4.24 -15.30
C ASP A 30 19.30 5.12 -15.69
N LEU A 31 18.17 4.50 -16.03
CA LEU A 31 16.89 5.17 -16.31
C LEU A 31 16.38 5.96 -15.08
N SER A 32 16.90 5.64 -13.89
CA SER A 32 16.74 6.39 -12.65
C SER A 32 17.38 7.79 -12.69
N GLN A 33 18.40 8.04 -13.53
CA GLN A 33 18.99 9.38 -13.64
C GLN A 33 18.20 10.32 -14.56
N SER A 34 17.41 9.77 -15.49
CA SER A 34 16.59 10.58 -16.39
C SER A 34 15.37 11.14 -15.66
N ILE A 35 15.37 12.45 -15.40
CA ILE A 35 14.22 13.19 -14.85
C ILE A 35 12.94 12.98 -15.68
N ILE A 36 13.09 12.82 -16.99
CA ILE A 36 11.99 12.59 -17.95
C ILE A 36 11.24 11.29 -17.62
N TYR A 37 11.95 10.21 -17.30
CA TYR A 37 11.33 8.93 -16.94
C TYR A 37 10.50 9.07 -15.65
N LYS A 38 11.08 9.72 -14.63
CA LYS A 38 10.40 9.96 -13.35
C LYS A 38 9.12 10.78 -13.54
N VAL A 39 9.20 11.86 -14.30
CA VAL A 39 8.04 12.73 -14.58
C VAL A 39 7.00 12.01 -15.43
N ALA A 40 7.40 11.20 -16.41
CA ALA A 40 6.47 10.44 -17.25
C ALA A 40 5.66 9.41 -16.44
N ILE A 41 6.33 8.59 -15.62
CA ILE A 41 5.65 7.60 -14.77
C ILE A 41 4.77 8.31 -13.72
N PHE A 42 5.27 9.38 -13.11
CA PHE A 42 4.49 10.16 -12.15
C PHE A 42 3.24 10.78 -12.79
N ALA A 43 3.35 11.32 -14.01
CA ALA A 43 2.21 11.87 -14.75
C ALA A 43 1.15 10.80 -15.06
N VAL A 44 1.58 9.60 -15.44
CA VAL A 44 0.66 8.46 -15.66
C VAL A 44 -0.04 8.06 -14.36
N LEU A 45 0.69 7.95 -13.25
CA LEU A 45 0.11 7.65 -11.93
C LEU A 45 -0.92 8.69 -11.51
N VAL A 46 -0.62 9.98 -11.70
CA VAL A 46 -1.54 11.09 -11.40
C VAL A 46 -2.75 11.07 -12.34
N ALA A 47 -2.58 10.76 -13.62
CA ALA A 47 -3.68 10.63 -14.57
C ALA A 47 -4.65 9.51 -14.17
N ILE A 48 -4.12 8.35 -13.74
CA ILE A 48 -4.93 7.24 -13.22
C ILE A 48 -5.64 7.64 -11.93
N ALA A 49 -4.95 8.31 -11.01
CA ALA A 49 -5.54 8.83 -9.78
C ALA A 49 -6.65 9.87 -10.05
N SER A 50 -6.52 10.64 -11.12
CA SER A 50 -7.52 11.60 -11.59
C SER A 50 -8.73 10.95 -12.28
N GLY A 51 -8.66 9.67 -12.66
CA GLY A 51 -9.71 8.94 -13.39
C GLY A 51 -11.00 8.68 -12.60
N GLY A 52 -11.12 9.25 -11.40
CA GLY A 52 -12.31 9.16 -10.56
C GLY A 52 -12.53 7.80 -9.90
N GLU A 53 -13.51 7.75 -9.02
CA GLU A 53 -13.78 6.62 -8.12
C GLU A 53 -14.13 5.31 -8.87
N LYS A 54 -14.78 5.38 -10.04
CA LYS A 54 -15.15 4.19 -10.83
C LYS A 54 -13.94 3.48 -11.44
N LEU A 55 -12.97 4.22 -11.97
CA LEU A 55 -11.75 3.64 -12.53
C LEU A 55 -10.88 3.04 -11.41
N LEU A 56 -10.77 3.77 -10.30
CA LEU A 56 -10.02 3.36 -9.13
C LEU A 56 -10.56 2.05 -8.54
N PHE A 57 -11.88 1.90 -8.41
CA PHE A 57 -12.47 0.63 -7.94
C PHE A 57 -12.28 -0.52 -8.91
N LYS A 58 -12.40 -0.28 -10.23
CA LYS A 58 -12.22 -1.32 -11.25
C LYS A 58 -10.79 -1.86 -11.27
N ILE A 59 -9.80 -1.02 -10.98
CA ILE A 59 -8.39 -1.40 -10.93
C ILE A 59 -8.03 -2.01 -9.55
N SER A 60 -8.57 -1.48 -8.46
CA SER A 60 -8.21 -1.89 -7.09
C SER A 60 -8.59 -3.34 -6.76
N GLY A 61 -9.74 -3.82 -7.21
CA GLY A 61 -10.17 -5.21 -6.96
C GLY A 61 -9.17 -6.27 -7.44
N PRO A 62 -8.85 -6.35 -8.76
CA PRO A 62 -7.89 -7.31 -9.29
C PRO A 62 -6.47 -7.07 -8.75
N MET A 63 -6.08 -5.82 -8.42
CA MET A 63 -4.76 -5.51 -7.86
C MET A 63 -4.50 -6.23 -6.53
N VAL A 64 -5.51 -6.41 -5.69
CA VAL A 64 -5.37 -7.14 -4.42
C VAL A 64 -5.14 -8.62 -4.66
N VAL A 65 -5.86 -9.22 -5.60
CA VAL A 65 -5.70 -10.64 -5.96
C VAL A 65 -4.30 -10.92 -6.48
N VAL A 66 -3.78 -10.05 -7.35
CA VAL A 66 -2.40 -10.15 -7.86
C VAL A 66 -1.39 -10.10 -6.72
N LYS A 67 -1.55 -9.18 -5.75
CA LYS A 67 -0.66 -9.11 -4.58
C LYS A 67 -0.66 -10.40 -3.76
N ILE A 68 -1.83 -10.96 -3.47
CA ILE A 68 -1.95 -12.22 -2.72
C ILE A 68 -1.31 -13.37 -3.50
N GLY A 69 -1.54 -13.43 -4.81
CA GLY A 69 -0.91 -14.42 -5.70
C GLY A 69 0.61 -14.38 -5.64
N ILE A 70 1.20 -13.18 -5.71
CA ILE A 70 2.65 -13.00 -5.58
C ILE A 70 3.15 -13.52 -4.22
N ILE A 71 2.49 -13.17 -3.12
CA ILE A 71 2.87 -13.62 -1.77
C ILE A 71 2.84 -15.16 -1.69
N LEU A 72 1.81 -15.80 -2.24
CA LEU A 72 1.70 -17.26 -2.27
C LEU A 72 2.81 -17.89 -3.10
N VAL A 73 3.06 -17.40 -4.31
CA VAL A 73 4.12 -17.91 -5.20
C VAL A 73 5.49 -17.78 -4.54
N PHE A 74 5.81 -16.62 -3.96
CA PHE A 74 7.07 -16.44 -3.22
C PHE A 74 7.15 -17.35 -1.99
N GLY A 75 6.05 -17.53 -1.28
CA GLY A 75 5.97 -18.46 -0.14
C GLY A 75 6.31 -19.89 -0.55
N PHE A 76 5.71 -20.40 -1.62
CA PHE A 76 6.00 -21.74 -2.14
C PHE A 76 7.43 -21.87 -2.69
N ALA A 77 7.93 -20.87 -3.41
CA ALA A 77 9.30 -20.85 -3.93
C ALA A 77 10.37 -20.82 -2.82
N MET A 78 10.03 -20.30 -1.64
CA MET A 78 10.91 -20.24 -0.48
C MET A 78 11.01 -21.58 0.28
N ILE A 79 10.03 -22.49 0.16
CA ILE A 79 10.04 -23.81 0.84
C ILE A 79 11.36 -24.57 0.69
N PRO A 80 11.93 -24.76 -0.52
CA PRO A 80 13.20 -25.48 -0.67
C PRO A 80 14.41 -24.75 -0.04
N HIS A 81 14.29 -23.44 0.22
CA HIS A 81 15.35 -22.64 0.83
C HIS A 81 15.26 -22.59 2.36
N TRP A 82 14.27 -23.24 2.97
CA TRP A 82 14.10 -23.25 4.41
C TRP A 82 15.16 -24.14 5.06
N ASN A 83 16.09 -23.50 5.77
CA ASN A 83 17.08 -24.18 6.58
C ASN A 83 16.91 -23.76 8.03
N PHE A 84 16.51 -24.71 8.89
CA PHE A 84 16.36 -24.49 10.33
C PHE A 84 17.68 -24.16 11.03
N SER A 85 18.82 -24.40 10.39
CA SER A 85 20.14 -23.94 10.84
C SER A 85 20.34 -22.43 10.73
N ASN A 86 19.50 -21.71 9.96
CA ASN A 86 19.53 -20.24 9.87
C ASN A 86 18.76 -19.55 11.01
N ILE A 87 18.17 -20.31 11.94
CA ILE A 87 17.60 -19.76 13.16
C ILE A 87 18.80 -19.38 14.05
N SER A 88 19.25 -18.14 13.91
CA SER A 88 20.35 -17.61 14.73
C SER A 88 19.92 -17.53 16.20
N ALA A 89 20.90 -17.67 17.09
CA ALA A 89 20.70 -17.40 18.51
C ALA A 89 20.26 -15.94 18.70
N PHE A 90 19.43 -15.71 19.73
CA PHE A 90 18.90 -14.38 20.03
C PHE A 90 20.05 -13.35 20.16
N PRO A 91 20.01 -12.25 19.40
CA PRO A 91 21.11 -11.28 19.37
C PRO A 91 21.27 -10.55 20.71
N ALA A 92 22.44 -9.96 20.94
CA ALA A 92 22.68 -9.15 22.14
C ALA A 92 21.61 -8.06 22.29
N ALA A 93 21.14 -7.85 23.53
CA ALA A 93 20.00 -6.97 23.80
C ALA A 93 20.17 -5.55 23.22
N SER A 94 21.39 -5.01 23.23
CA SER A 94 21.70 -3.68 22.67
C SER A 94 21.47 -3.58 21.16
N VAL A 95 21.82 -4.61 20.40
CA VAL A 95 21.60 -4.68 18.95
C VAL A 95 20.11 -4.88 18.66
N PHE A 96 19.46 -5.77 19.41
CA PHE A 96 18.01 -6.00 19.32
C PHE A 96 17.21 -4.71 19.52
N PHE A 97 17.47 -3.95 20.60
CA PHE A 97 16.74 -2.70 20.86
C PHE A 97 16.99 -1.64 19.79
N ARG A 98 18.21 -1.55 19.26
CA ARG A 98 18.52 -0.66 18.13
C ARG A 98 17.72 -1.04 16.89
N ASP A 99 17.70 -2.31 16.53
CA ASP A 99 17.02 -2.80 15.33
C ASP A 99 15.50 -2.69 15.46
N VAL A 100 14.94 -2.98 16.64
CA VAL A 100 13.52 -2.79 16.92
C VAL A 100 13.15 -1.30 16.85
N LEU A 101 13.92 -0.42 17.49
CA LEU A 101 13.63 1.01 17.46
C LEU A 101 13.71 1.58 16.04
N LEU A 102 14.64 1.09 15.22
CA LEU A 102 14.79 1.48 13.82
C LEU A 102 13.69 0.90 12.91
N THR A 103 13.11 -0.25 13.25
CA THR A 103 12.04 -0.88 12.46
C THR A 103 10.63 -0.44 12.86
N ILE A 104 10.42 0.05 14.08
CA ILE A 104 9.14 0.63 14.54
C ILE A 104 8.54 1.65 13.55
N PRO A 105 9.27 2.68 13.05
CA PRO A 105 8.69 3.63 12.10
C PRO A 105 8.27 2.97 10.79
N PHE A 106 9.00 1.94 10.33
CA PHE A 106 8.63 1.17 9.14
C PHE A 106 7.37 0.32 9.37
N CYS A 107 7.28 -0.35 10.52
CA CYS A 107 6.07 -1.09 10.92
C CYS A 107 4.86 -0.17 11.04
N PHE A 108 5.02 1.00 11.65
CA PHE A 108 3.94 1.98 11.78
C PHE A 108 3.47 2.47 10.41
N PHE A 109 4.41 2.78 9.49
CA PHE A 109 4.09 3.17 8.13
C PHE A 109 3.29 2.09 7.37
N SER A 110 3.58 0.81 7.60
CA SER A 110 2.80 -0.30 7.04
C SER A 110 1.36 -0.34 7.59
N ALA A 111 1.15 -0.02 8.87
CA ALA A 111 -0.18 -0.01 9.48
C ALA A 111 -1.06 1.18 9.02
N VAL A 112 -0.48 2.28 8.54
CA VAL A 112 -1.23 3.46 8.04
C VAL A 112 -2.20 3.11 6.89
N PHE A 113 -1.95 2.02 6.14
CA PHE A 113 -2.88 1.54 5.11
C PHE A 113 -4.29 1.21 5.63
N ILE A 114 -4.43 0.85 6.91
CA ILE A 114 -5.73 0.59 7.56
C ILE A 114 -6.58 1.88 7.59
N GLN A 115 -5.95 3.04 7.77
CA GLN A 115 -6.64 4.32 7.80
C GLN A 115 -7.21 4.73 6.44
N VAL A 116 -6.60 4.27 5.34
CA VAL A 116 -7.09 4.51 3.97
C VAL A 116 -8.30 3.62 3.64
N LEU A 117 -8.36 2.42 4.22
CA LEU A 117 -9.48 1.49 4.02
C LEU A 117 -10.74 1.90 4.77
N ASN A 118 -10.62 2.52 5.96
CA ASN A 118 -11.78 2.90 6.78
C ASN A 118 -12.78 3.85 6.04
N PRO A 119 -12.37 5.00 5.48
CA PRO A 119 -13.28 5.89 4.75
C PRO A 119 -13.80 5.26 3.45
N MET A 120 -12.98 4.47 2.75
CA MET A 120 -13.38 3.76 1.54
C MET A 120 -14.44 2.69 1.83
N ASN A 121 -14.29 1.92 2.90
CA ASN A 121 -15.26 0.92 3.33
C ASN A 121 -16.57 1.56 3.81
N ILE A 122 -16.52 2.72 4.47
CA ILE A 122 -17.70 3.50 4.84
C ILE A 122 -18.42 4.05 3.61
N ALA A 123 -17.69 4.55 2.61
CA ALA A 123 -18.27 5.01 1.34
C ALA A 123 -18.91 3.85 0.56
N TYR A 124 -18.31 2.65 0.61
CA TYR A 124 -18.85 1.44 0.00
C TYR A 124 -20.17 1.01 0.65
N ARG A 125 -20.23 0.98 1.99
CA ARG A 125 -21.45 0.66 2.75
C ARG A 125 -22.59 1.65 2.53
N LYS A 126 -22.29 2.90 2.16
CA LYS A 126 -23.32 3.89 1.79
C LYS A 126 -23.90 3.69 0.38
N ARG A 127 -23.22 2.94 -0.48
CA ARG A 127 -23.67 2.64 -1.85
C ARG A 127 -24.45 1.33 -1.98
N GLU A 128 -24.25 0.40 -1.07
CA GLU A 128 -25.11 -0.78 -0.94
C GLU A 128 -26.33 -0.43 -0.07
N PRO A 129 -27.56 -0.45 -0.61
CA PRO A 129 -28.75 -0.44 0.23
C PRO A 129 -28.73 -1.73 1.06
N GLY A 130 -28.63 -1.60 2.38
CA GLY A 130 -28.74 -2.77 3.26
C GLY A 130 -30.08 -3.49 3.05
N PRO A 131 -30.19 -4.80 3.36
CA PRO A 131 -31.43 -5.56 3.26
C PRO A 131 -32.60 -5.06 4.12
N CYS A 132 -32.41 -3.99 4.90
CA CYS A 132 -33.35 -3.49 5.88
C CYS A 132 -33.74 -2.02 5.58
N ALA A 133 -34.36 -1.78 4.42
CA ALA A 133 -35.06 -0.52 4.15
C ALA A 133 -36.44 -0.54 4.85
N GLY A 134 -36.45 -0.49 6.19
CA GLY A 134 -37.66 -0.65 6.98
C GLY A 134 -37.73 0.10 8.31
N HIS A 135 -36.87 1.09 8.58
CA HIS A 135 -37.08 1.97 9.72
C HIS A 135 -36.54 3.39 9.48
N PRO A 136 -37.37 4.43 9.62
CA PRO A 136 -36.93 5.81 9.40
C PRO A 136 -36.14 6.31 10.61
N ASP A 137 -35.07 7.04 10.27
CA ASP A 137 -34.49 8.19 10.97
C ASP A 137 -34.20 8.13 12.47
N GLY A 138 -32.92 8.37 12.81
CA GLY A 138 -32.64 8.86 14.15
C GLY A 138 -31.21 8.97 14.67
N ASP A 139 -30.13 8.56 13.97
CA ASP A 139 -28.80 8.73 14.59
C ASP A 139 -27.58 8.77 13.66
N SER A 140 -27.74 9.14 12.38
CA SER A 140 -26.58 9.28 11.47
C SER A 140 -25.89 10.65 11.57
N HIS A 141 -26.57 11.65 12.13
CA HIS A 141 -26.05 13.02 12.21
C HIS A 141 -25.07 13.26 13.37
N ARG A 142 -24.99 12.38 14.39
CA ARG A 142 -24.03 12.54 15.49
C ARG A 142 -22.65 11.95 15.18
N THR A 143 -22.58 10.94 14.32
CA THR A 143 -21.30 10.27 13.99
C THR A 143 -20.46 11.07 13.00
N ALA A 144 -21.09 11.92 12.17
CA ALA A 144 -20.36 12.80 11.25
C ALA A 144 -19.57 13.91 11.97
N LEU A 145 -20.02 14.34 13.16
CA LEU A 145 -19.38 15.42 13.93
C LEU A 145 -18.10 14.95 14.66
N VAL A 146 -17.91 13.64 14.83
CA VAL A 146 -16.72 13.07 15.48
C VAL A 146 -15.53 12.91 14.51
N ILE A 147 -15.78 12.95 13.19
CA ILE A 147 -14.73 12.78 12.15
C ILE A 147 -14.12 14.13 11.74
N LEU A 148 -14.68 15.26 12.20
CA LEU A 148 -14.17 16.61 11.95
C LEU A 148 -13.36 17.19 13.13
N ARG A 149 -12.88 16.33 14.03
CA ARG A 149 -11.99 16.67 15.15
C ARG A 149 -10.73 15.82 15.15
#